data_AF-A0A7V8A871-F1
#
_entry.id   AF-A0A7V8A871-F1
#
_cell.length_a   1.000
_cell.length_b   1.000
_cell.length_c   1.000
_cell.angle_alpha   90.00
_cell.angle_beta   90.00
_cell.angle_gamma   90.00
#
_symmetry.space_group_name_H-M   'P 1'
#
loop_
_entity.id
_entity.type
_entity.pdbx_description
1 polymer ?
#
loop_
_entity_poly.entity_id
_entity_poly.type
_entity_poly.pdbx_seq_one_letter_code
_entity_poly.pdbx_strand_id
1 'polypeptide(L)'
;QSMETYLARLFNHGAVITNLFGWGIGDPNNPFRGSTEDAASIRAYRKFLRGEPLIEQAVSESTDRSRQALRQRIQALPAKIRVYAQAGGDMQRVEPKIKEMERFLDNGDLVNVERVLNEILAIVE
;
A
#
# COMPACT_ATOMS: atom_id res chain seq x y z
N GLN A 1 4.59 -9.73 -0.61
CA GLN A 1 5.30 -9.54 0.67
C GLN A 1 5.49 -10.94 1.26
N SER A 2 6.70 -11.34 1.66
CA SER A 2 6.97 -12.71 2.13
C SER A 2 6.90 -12.85 3.65
N MET A 3 6.77 -14.08 4.16
CA MET A 3 6.87 -14.36 5.61
C MET A 3 8.21 -13.91 6.20
N GLU A 4 9.30 -14.02 5.43
CA GLU A 4 10.63 -13.61 5.89
C GLU A 4 10.66 -12.11 6.23
N THR A 5 10.08 -11.27 5.36
CA THR A 5 9.92 -9.83 5.64
C THR A 5 9.02 -9.58 6.86
N TYR A 6 7.93 -10.34 7.01
CA TYR A 6 7.01 -10.17 8.13
C TYR A 6 7.65 -10.57 9.48
N LEU A 7 8.34 -11.70 9.52
CA LEU A 7 9.04 -12.19 10.72
C LEU A 7 10.22 -11.29 11.11
N ALA A 8 11.00 -10.83 10.12
CA ALA A 8 12.12 -9.93 10.36
C ALA A 8 11.66 -8.63 11.05
N ARG A 9 10.55 -8.02 10.60
CA ARG A 9 9.99 -6.81 11.21
C ARG A 9 9.56 -6.98 12.67
N LEU A 10 9.15 -8.17 13.05
CA LEU A 10 8.73 -8.43 14.43
C LEU A 10 9.94 -8.73 15.30
N PHE A 11 10.74 -9.73 14.90
CA PHE A 11 11.81 -10.25 15.74
C PHE A 11 13.04 -9.35 15.81
N ASN A 12 13.38 -8.62 14.73
CA ASN A 12 14.46 -7.63 14.77
C ASN A 12 14.11 -6.41 15.67
N HIS A 13 12.83 -6.23 16.01
CA HIS A 13 12.33 -5.14 16.83
C HIS A 13 11.82 -5.60 18.21
N GLY A 14 12.26 -6.79 18.66
CA GLY A 14 12.07 -7.24 20.04
C GLY A 14 10.75 -7.96 20.31
N ALA A 15 10.00 -8.37 19.29
CA ALA A 15 8.90 -9.31 19.50
C ALA A 15 9.44 -10.64 20.04
N VAL A 16 8.77 -11.20 21.06
CA VAL A 16 9.14 -12.50 21.66
C VAL A 16 8.15 -13.60 21.26
N ILE A 17 6.93 -13.22 20.90
CA ILE A 17 5.88 -14.09 20.34
C ILE A 17 5.24 -13.38 19.14
N THR A 18 4.98 -14.14 18.08
CA THR A 18 4.10 -13.74 16.98
C THR A 18 3.03 -14.80 16.78
N ASN A 19 1.79 -14.39 16.51
CA ASN A 19 0.71 -15.31 16.21
C ASN A 19 0.58 -15.48 14.69
N LEU A 20 0.72 -16.72 14.22
CA LEU A 20 0.43 -17.12 12.84
C LEU A 20 -1.07 -17.40 12.72
N PHE A 21 -1.88 -16.34 12.66
CA PHE A 21 -3.30 -16.50 12.35
C PHE A 21 -3.48 -17.06 10.93
N GLY A 22 -4.12 -18.22 10.80
CA GLY A 22 -4.61 -18.76 9.52
C GLY A 22 -3.76 -19.86 8.85
N TRP A 23 -2.73 -20.41 9.52
CA TRP A 23 -1.99 -21.55 8.96
C TRP A 23 -2.91 -22.77 8.79
N GLY A 24 -3.13 -23.20 7.55
CA GLY A 24 -3.97 -24.35 7.22
C GLY A 24 -5.47 -24.13 7.40
N ILE A 25 -5.94 -22.89 7.65
CA ILE A 25 -7.37 -22.57 7.83
C ILE A 25 -7.81 -21.56 6.78
N GLY A 26 -8.87 -21.88 6.03
CA GLY A 26 -9.49 -21.02 5.01
C GLY A 26 -9.17 -21.41 3.56
N ASP A 27 -9.67 -20.61 2.62
CA ASP A 27 -9.53 -20.80 1.17
C ASP A 27 -8.05 -21.08 0.78
N PRO A 28 -7.75 -22.20 0.07
CA PRO A 28 -6.40 -22.48 -0.45
C PRO A 28 -5.82 -21.37 -1.32
N ASN A 29 -6.66 -20.58 -1.97
CA ASN A 29 -6.25 -19.45 -2.81
C ASN A 29 -6.10 -18.14 -2.03
N ASN A 30 -6.20 -18.17 -0.71
CA ASN A 30 -6.00 -16.99 0.12
C ASN A 30 -4.56 -16.48 -0.04
N PRO A 31 -4.35 -15.22 -0.48
CA PRO A 31 -3.01 -14.64 -0.68
C PRO A 31 -2.16 -14.61 0.61
N PHE A 32 -2.80 -14.64 1.79
CA PHE A 32 -2.09 -14.79 3.06
C PHE A 32 -1.44 -16.17 3.19
N ARG A 33 -2.10 -17.25 2.77
CA ARG A 33 -1.55 -18.62 2.83
C ARG A 33 -0.34 -18.77 1.91
N GLY A 34 -0.39 -18.21 0.70
CA GLY A 34 0.77 -18.19 -0.18
C GLY A 34 1.98 -17.48 0.44
N SER A 35 1.72 -16.46 1.27
CA SER A 35 2.76 -15.67 1.93
C SER A 35 3.28 -16.29 3.23
N THR A 36 2.62 -17.31 3.78
CA THR A 36 3.00 -17.97 5.05
C THR A 36 3.40 -19.43 4.86
N GLU A 37 2.79 -20.16 3.92
CA GLU A 37 2.92 -21.62 3.79
C GLU A 37 3.88 -22.07 2.69
N ASP A 38 4.40 -21.14 1.89
CA ASP A 38 5.33 -21.50 0.83
C ASP A 38 6.68 -22.00 1.38
N ALA A 39 7.45 -22.66 0.51
CA ALA A 39 8.74 -23.24 0.90
C ALA A 39 9.73 -22.16 1.40
N ALA A 40 9.60 -20.91 0.96
CA ALA A 40 10.43 -19.80 1.42
C ALA A 40 10.09 -19.43 2.87
N SER A 41 8.81 -19.38 3.20
CA SER A 41 8.29 -19.05 4.52
C SER A 41 8.64 -20.13 5.55
N ILE A 42 8.53 -21.41 5.18
CA ILE A 42 8.98 -22.52 6.02
C ILE A 42 10.50 -22.44 6.28
N ARG A 43 11.31 -22.08 5.27
CA ARG A 43 12.75 -21.89 5.46
C ARG A 43 13.06 -20.72 6.39
N ALA A 44 12.38 -19.59 6.23
CA ALA A 44 12.54 -18.44 7.11
C ALA A 44 12.17 -18.78 8.57
N TYR A 45 11.08 -19.52 8.78
CA TYR A 45 10.70 -19.96 10.12
C TYR A 45 11.72 -20.93 10.74
N ARG A 46 12.30 -21.83 9.95
CA ARG A 46 13.38 -22.73 10.41
C ARG A 46 14.64 -21.97 10.81
N LYS A 47 15.01 -20.90 10.08
CA LYS A 47 16.11 -20.00 10.47
C LYS A 47 15.82 -19.34 11.81
N PHE A 48 14.61 -18.79 11.97
CA PHE A 48 14.15 -18.18 13.21
C PHE A 48 14.27 -19.12 14.42
N LEU A 49 13.77 -20.37 14.29
CA LEU A 49 13.85 -21.37 15.37
C LEU A 49 15.28 -21.75 15.76
N ARG A 50 16.27 -21.51 14.89
CA ARG A 50 17.68 -21.76 15.16
C ARG A 50 18.43 -20.53 15.68
N GLY A 51 17.74 -19.40 15.85
CA GLY A 51 18.34 -18.12 16.19
C GLY A 51 19.20 -17.53 15.07
N GLU A 52 19.03 -18.00 13.83
CA GLU A 52 19.74 -17.45 12.67
C GLU A 52 19.14 -16.09 12.28
N PRO A 53 19.96 -15.13 11.81
CA PRO A 53 19.45 -13.83 11.37
C PRO A 53 18.53 -13.97 10.15
N LEU A 54 17.39 -13.28 10.19
CA LEU A 54 16.43 -13.19 9.08
C LEU A 54 16.79 -12.00 8.18
N ILE A 55 16.65 -12.16 6.86
CA ILE A 55 16.95 -11.09 5.89
C ILE A 55 15.67 -10.31 5.63
N GLU A 56 15.63 -9.04 6.05
CA GLU A 56 14.56 -8.14 5.64
C GLU A 56 14.85 -7.61 4.24
N GLN A 57 13.91 -7.79 3.31
CA GLN A 57 13.93 -7.01 2.07
C GLN A 57 13.69 -5.55 2.42
N ALA A 58 14.68 -4.70 2.12
CA ALA A 58 14.49 -3.27 2.14
C ALA A 58 13.24 -2.93 1.31
N VAL A 59 12.35 -2.11 1.87
CA VAL A 59 11.32 -1.48 1.03
C VAL A 59 12.09 -0.73 -0.05
N SER A 60 11.84 -1.04 -1.31
CA SER A 60 12.53 -0.35 -2.40
C SER A 60 12.32 1.15 -2.19
N GLU A 61 13.42 1.91 -2.09
CA GLU A 61 13.34 3.37 -1.91
C GLU A 61 12.46 4.03 -2.98
N SER A 62 12.38 3.42 -4.18
CA SER A 62 11.48 3.87 -5.24
C SER A 62 10.00 3.75 -4.86
N THR A 63 9.60 2.68 -4.16
CA THR A 63 8.22 2.48 -3.72
C THR A 63 7.81 3.48 -2.65
N ASP A 64 8.70 3.78 -1.70
CA ASP A 64 8.42 4.77 -0.66
C ASP A 64 8.41 6.20 -1.21
N ARG A 65 9.35 6.54 -2.12
CA ARG A 65 9.33 7.83 -2.81
C ARG A 65 8.07 8.02 -3.65
N SER A 66 7.63 7.00 -4.39
CA SER A 66 6.39 7.06 -5.18
C SER A 66 5.15 7.28 -4.30
N ARG A 67 5.06 6.60 -3.15
CA ARG A 67 3.96 6.82 -2.19
C ARG A 67 3.97 8.22 -1.59
N GLN A 68 5.16 8.74 -1.26
CA GLN A 68 5.30 10.09 -0.74
C GLN A 68 4.91 11.14 -1.80
N ALA A 69 5.33 10.95 -3.05
CA ALA A 69 4.95 11.83 -4.16
C ALA A 69 3.43 11.81 -4.40
N LEU A 70 2.80 10.63 -4.40
CA LEU A 70 1.33 10.52 -4.52
C LEU A 70 0.62 11.26 -3.39
N ARG A 71 1.07 11.08 -2.15
CA ARG A 71 0.49 11.77 -0.98
C ARG A 71 0.59 13.29 -1.09
N GLN A 72 1.74 13.82 -1.52
CA GLN A 72 1.93 15.26 -1.73
C GLN A 72 0.96 15.82 -2.77
N ARG A 73 0.76 15.09 -3.88
CA ARG A 73 -0.14 15.52 -4.95
C ARG A 73 -1.61 15.52 -4.50
N ILE A 74 -2.04 14.51 -3.75
CA ILE A 74 -3.39 14.46 -3.16
C ILE A 74 -3.59 15.64 -2.20
N GLN A 75 -2.60 15.96 -1.36
CA GLN A 75 -2.68 17.09 -0.43
C GLN A 75 -2.73 18.45 -1.13
N ALA A 76 -2.07 18.59 -2.28
CA ALA A 76 -2.07 19.82 -3.08
C ALA A 76 -3.37 20.01 -3.89
N LEU A 77 -4.12 18.92 -4.13
CA LEU A 77 -5.28 18.92 -5.01
C LEU A 77 -6.38 19.93 -4.61
N PRO A 78 -6.80 20.08 -3.34
CA PRO A 78 -7.83 21.04 -2.96
C PRO A 78 -7.48 22.49 -3.30
N ALA A 79 -6.21 22.86 -3.21
CA ALA A 79 -5.76 24.20 -3.58
C ALA A 79 -5.88 24.44 -5.08
N LYS A 80 -5.50 23.46 -5.91
CA LYS A 80 -5.63 23.53 -7.38
C LYS A 80 -7.09 23.63 -7.82
N ILE A 81 -7.96 22.80 -7.24
CA ILE A 81 -9.41 22.86 -7.52
C ILE A 81 -9.99 24.22 -7.14
N ARG A 82 -9.59 24.79 -6.01
CA ARG A 82 -10.05 26.13 -5.59
C ARG A 82 -9.67 27.20 -6.60
N VAL A 83 -8.42 27.19 -7.08
CA VAL A 83 -7.94 28.14 -8.10
C VAL A 83 -8.74 27.97 -9.41
N TYR A 84 -8.94 26.74 -9.86
CA TYR A 84 -9.75 26.44 -11.05
C TYR A 84 -11.20 26.94 -10.92
N ALA A 85 -11.84 26.71 -9.78
CA ALA A 85 -13.20 27.18 -9.50
C ALA A 85 -13.30 28.71 -9.50
N GLN A 86 -12.31 29.40 -8.90
CA GLN A 86 -12.26 30.86 -8.88
C GLN A 86 -12.05 31.47 -10.27
N ALA A 87 -11.38 30.75 -11.17
CA ALA A 87 -11.24 31.14 -12.57
C ALA A 87 -12.49 30.89 -13.43
N GLY A 88 -13.60 30.44 -12.83
CA GLY A 88 -14.84 30.11 -13.56
C GLY A 88 -14.83 28.72 -14.20
N GLY A 89 -13.95 27.83 -13.74
CA GLY A 89 -13.86 26.45 -14.22
C GLY A 89 -15.14 25.64 -13.98
N ASP A 90 -15.35 24.63 -14.84
CA ASP A 90 -16.54 23.78 -14.79
C ASP A 90 -16.40 22.67 -13.75
N MET A 91 -16.98 22.93 -12.57
CA MET A 91 -16.97 21.98 -11.45
C MET A 91 -17.79 20.72 -11.72
N GLN A 92 -18.73 20.72 -12.67
CA GLN A 92 -19.50 19.51 -13.01
C GLN A 92 -18.61 18.41 -13.62
N ARG A 93 -17.46 18.79 -14.19
CA ARG A 93 -16.46 17.85 -14.74
C ARG A 93 -15.52 17.30 -13.67
N VAL A 94 -15.32 18.06 -12.59
CA VAL A 94 -14.35 17.75 -11.54
C VAL A 94 -14.99 16.93 -10.42
N GLU A 95 -16.18 17.32 -9.94
CA GLU A 95 -16.90 16.65 -8.85
C GLU A 95 -17.07 15.13 -8.99
N PRO A 96 -17.48 14.57 -10.14
CA PRO A 96 -17.63 13.11 -10.26
C PRO A 96 -16.30 12.38 -10.11
N LYS A 97 -15.19 13.00 -10.57
CA LYS A 97 -13.85 12.43 -10.45
C LYS A 97 -13.32 12.50 -9.02
N ILE A 98 -13.64 13.55 -8.26
CA ILE A 98 -13.32 13.61 -6.82
C ILE A 98 -14.01 12.45 -6.10
N LYS A 99 -15.31 12.25 -6.32
CA LYS A 99 -16.08 11.15 -5.71
C LYS A 99 -15.55 9.78 -6.12
N GLU A 100 -15.10 9.63 -7.37
CA GLU A 100 -14.44 8.41 -7.84
C GLU A 100 -13.11 8.17 -7.11
N MET A 101 -12.29 9.21 -6.95
CA MET A 101 -11.02 9.14 -6.22
C MET A 101 -11.22 8.79 -4.73
N GLU A 102 -12.22 9.37 -4.07
CA GLU A 102 -12.59 9.06 -2.68
C GLU A 102 -12.92 7.57 -2.51
N ARG A 103 -13.69 6.99 -3.43
CA ARG A 103 -13.99 5.54 -3.41
C ARG A 103 -12.74 4.68 -3.51
N PHE A 104 -11.77 5.06 -4.35
CA PHE A 104 -10.52 4.31 -4.46
C PHE A 104 -9.62 4.49 -3.23
N LEU A 105 -9.64 5.67 -2.60
CA LEU A 105 -8.95 5.93 -1.34
C LEU A 105 -9.50 5.07 -0.20
N ASP A 106 -10.83 4.99 -0.06
CA ASP A 106 -11.49 4.18 0.96
C ASP A 106 -11.17 2.68 0.82
N ASN A 107 -10.98 2.23 -0.43
CA ASN A 107 -10.61 0.84 -0.75
C ASN A 107 -9.09 0.59 -0.74
N GLY A 108 -8.26 1.61 -0.49
CA GLY A 108 -6.81 1.49 -0.53
C GLY A 108 -6.21 1.21 -1.92
N ASP A 109 -6.96 1.42 -3.00
CA ASP A 109 -6.55 1.15 -4.37
C ASP A 109 -5.72 2.29 -4.94
N LEU A 110 -4.44 2.34 -4.52
CA LEU A 110 -3.52 3.42 -4.87
C LEU A 110 -3.27 3.56 -6.39
N VAL A 111 -3.40 2.47 -7.15
CA VAL A 111 -3.22 2.49 -8.62
C VAL A 111 -4.33 3.31 -9.26
N ASN A 112 -5.58 3.04 -8.88
CA ASN A 112 -6.72 3.80 -9.39
C ASN A 112 -6.78 5.22 -8.81
N VAL A 113 -6.33 5.45 -7.57
CA VAL A 113 -6.16 6.81 -7.03
C VAL A 113 -5.23 7.62 -7.92
N GLU A 114 -4.06 7.08 -8.27
CA GLU A 114 -3.10 7.80 -9.11
C GLU A 114 -3.65 8.09 -10.52
N ARG A 115 -4.37 7.13 -11.11
CA ARG A 115 -5.06 7.32 -12.40
C ARG A 115 -6.06 8.47 -12.34
N VAL A 116 -7.00 8.43 -11.39
CA VAL A 116 -8.05 9.45 -11.28
C VAL A 116 -7.45 10.81 -10.92
N LEU A 117 -6.42 10.85 -10.06
CA LEU A 117 -5.69 12.07 -9.74
C LEU A 117 -5.09 12.72 -10.99
N ASN A 118 -4.47 11.95 -11.88
CA ASN A 118 -3.95 12.46 -13.16
C ASN A 118 -5.07 13.06 -14.03
N GLU A 119 -6.24 12.43 -14.07
CA GLU A 119 -7.39 12.92 -14.81
C GLU A 119 -7.97 14.22 -14.23
N ILE A 120 -8.00 14.36 -12.90
CA ILE A 120 -8.43 15.61 -12.26
C ILE A 120 -7.41 16.71 -12.56
N LEU A 121 -6.11 16.43 -12.41
CA LEU A 121 -5.05 17.40 -12.68
C LEU A 121 -5.08 17.88 -14.13
N ALA A 122 -5.35 16.99 -15.10
CA ALA A 122 -5.52 17.38 -16.50
C ALA A 122 -6.72 18.31 -16.78
N ILE A 123 -7.65 18.49 -15.82
CA ILE A 123 -8.78 19.42 -15.92
C ILE A 123 -8.46 20.76 -15.24
N VAL A 124 -7.75 20.72 -14.11
CA VAL A 124 -7.56 21.88 -13.22
C VAL A 124 -6.20 22.56 -13.35
N GLU A 125 -5.26 21.96 -14.08
CA GLU A 125 -3.98 22.54 -14.51
C GLU A 125 -4.07 23.11 -15.93
#